data_AF-A0A073K3G1-F1
#
_entry.id   AF-A0A073K3G1-F1
#
_cell.length_a   1.000
_cell.length_b   1.000
_cell.length_c   1.000
_cell.angle_alpha   90.00
_cell.angle_beta   90.00
_cell.angle_gamma   90.00
#
_symmetry.space_group_name_H-M   'P 1'
#
loop_
_entity.id
_entity.type
_entity.pdbx_description
1 polymer ?
#
loop_
_entity_poly.entity_id
_entity_poly.type
_entity_poly.pdbx_seq_one_letter_code
_entity_poly.pdbx_strand_id
1 'polypeptide(L)' 'MHMIKKLPYIQFIIGLLSIVTFILATFHVLPFVLTVFFIAFLNFTFAFGAFYKRLYHSFVLGIMLGFAFLIVGMVLIK' A
#
# COMPACT_ATOMS: atom_id res chain seq x y z
N MET A 1 -5.14 19.18 -11.68
CA MET A 1 -3.68 19.29 -11.88
C MET A 1 -2.85 19.32 -10.59
N HIS A 2 -3.40 19.78 -9.44
CA HIS A 2 -2.67 19.80 -8.15
C HIS A 2 -2.54 18.43 -7.45
N MET A 3 -3.53 17.54 -7.56
CA MET A 3 -3.48 16.21 -6.92
C MET A 3 -2.32 15.34 -7.44
N ILE A 4 -1.95 15.49 -8.71
CA ILE A 4 -0.91 14.67 -9.37
C ILE A 4 0.49 14.98 -8.82
N LYS A 5 0.77 16.24 -8.41
CA LYS A 5 2.06 16.60 -7.80
C LYS A 5 2.23 16.06 -6.38
N LYS A 6 1.14 15.91 -5.61
CA LYS A 6 1.19 15.43 -4.22
C LYS A 6 1.16 13.90 -4.12
N LEU A 7 0.66 13.21 -5.14
CA LEU A 7 0.59 11.76 -5.17
C LEU A 7 1.93 11.04 -4.89
N PRO A 8 3.08 11.40 -5.50
CA PRO A 8 4.35 10.77 -5.18
C PRO A 8 4.78 11.00 -3.73
N TYR A 9 4.43 12.14 -3.14
CA TYR A 9 4.71 12.43 -1.74
C TYR A 9 3.85 11.59 -0.79
N ILE A 10 2.57 11.40 -1.13
CA ILE A 10 1.66 10.51 -0.40
C ILE A 10 2.14 9.05 -0.49
N GLN A 11 2.56 8.59 -1.67
CA GLN A 11 3.16 7.26 -1.86
C GLN A 11 4.41 7.07 -1.00
N PHE A 12 5.27 8.10 -0.95
CA PHE A 12 6.48 8.06 -0.13
C PHE A 12 6.15 7.99 1.37
N ILE A 13 5.21 8.81 1.86
CA ILE A 13 4.78 8.79 3.28
C ILE A 13 4.18 7.44 3.65
N ILE A 14 3.25 6.92 2.86
CA ILE A 14 2.60 5.63 3.15
C ILE A 14 3.64 4.50 3.06
N GLY A 15 4.57 4.59 2.12
CA GLY A 15 5.68 3.63 2.00
C GLY A 15 6.57 3.62 3.24
N LEU A 16 7.00 4.80 3.70
CA LEU A 16 7.77 4.93 4.94
C LEU A 16 6.99 4.39 6.14
N LEU A 17 5.70 4.69 6.24
CA LEU A 17 4.83 4.22 7.31
C LEU A 17 4.67 2.68 7.27
N SER A 18 4.61 2.07 6.08
CA SER A 18 4.59 0.62 5.93
C SER A 18 5.88 -0.05 6.42
N ILE A 19 7.03 0.58 6.19
CA ILE A 19 8.33 0.07 6.67
C ILE A 19 8.41 0.18 8.19
N VAL A 20 8.04 1.34 8.75
CA VAL A 20 8.03 1.56 10.20
C VAL A 20 7.12 0.54 10.89
N THR A 21 5.90 0.35 10.37
CA THR A 21 4.94 -0.61 10.93
C THR A 21 5.42 -2.05 10.78
N PHE A 22 6.10 -2.41 9.68
CA PHE A 22 6.73 -3.72 9.52
C PHE A 22 7.82 -3.98 10.57
N ILE A 23 8.67 -2.99 10.82
CA ILE A 23 9.71 -3.09 11.86
C ILE A 23 9.05 -3.24 13.24
N LEU A 24 8.07 -2.41 13.58
CA LEU A 24 7.35 -2.50 14.85
C LEU A 24 6.63 -3.85 15.03
N ALA A 25 6.05 -4.38 13.95
CA ALA A 25 5.41 -5.70 13.97
C ALA A 25 6.42 -6.83 14.18
N THR A 26 7.64 -6.70 13.65
CA THR A 26 8.73 -7.66 13.89
C THR A 26 9.12 -7.73 15.37
N PHE A 27 9.06 -6.59 16.07
CA PHE A 27 9.30 -6.54 17.53
C PHE A 27 8.03 -6.82 18.36
N HIS A 28 6.95 -7.32 17.75
CA HIS A 28 5.67 -7.62 18.41
C HIS A 28 5.00 -6.40 19.11
N VAL A 29 5.43 -5.18 18.78
CA VAL A 29 4.85 -3.94 19.35
C VAL A 29 3.48 -3.64 18.70
N LEU A 30 3.26 -4.14 17.49
CA LEU A 30 2.09 -3.86 16.66
C LEU A 30 1.62 -5.14 15.95
N PRO A 31 0.31 -5.34 15.72
CA PRO A 31 -0.16 -6.48 14.93
C PRO A 31 0.33 -6.40 13.48
N PHE A 32 0.84 -7.53 12.97
CA PHE A 32 1.33 -7.65 11.59
C PHE A 32 0.27 -7.30 10.54
N VAL A 33 -1.00 -7.48 10.89
CA VAL A 33 -2.18 -7.08 10.11
C VAL A 33 -2.16 -5.60 9.76
N LEU A 34 -1.70 -4.74 10.69
CA LEU A 34 -1.66 -3.30 10.45
C LEU A 34 -0.62 -2.95 9.38
N THR A 35 0.51 -3.64 9.39
CA THR A 35 1.53 -3.52 8.35
C THR A 35 1.00 -3.93 6.99
N VAL A 36 0.31 -5.07 6.93
CA VAL A 36 -0.31 -5.58 5.69
C VAL A 36 -1.35 -4.59 5.16
N PHE A 37 -2.12 -3.95 6.03
CA PHE A 37 -3.05 -2.90 5.65
C PHE A 37 -2.36 -1.68 5.02
N PHE A 38 -1.25 -1.20 5.61
CA PHE A 38 -0.47 -0.10 5.03
C PHE A 38 0.14 -0.46 3.67
N ILE A 39 0.62 -1.69 3.49
CA ILE A 39 1.14 -2.19 2.21
C ILE A 39 0.02 -2.25 1.16
N ALA A 40 -1.17 -2.74 1.52
CA ALA A 40 -2.31 -2.73 0.61
C ALA A 40 -2.70 -1.30 0.19
N PHE A 41 -2.75 -0.37 1.15
CA PHE A 41 -3.06 1.04 0.89
C PHE A 41 -2.02 1.72 -0.02
N LEU A 42 -0.74 1.37 0.15
CA LEU A 42 0.34 1.82 -0.73
C LEU A 42 0.11 1.35 -2.18
N ASN A 43 -0.23 0.07 -2.37
CA ASN A 43 -0.52 -0.50 -3.69
C ASN A 43 -1.71 0.18 -4.38
N PHE A 44 -2.79 0.50 -3.64
CA PHE A 44 -3.90 1.29 -4.20
C PHE A 44 -3.47 2.71 -4.60
N THR A 45 -2.60 3.34 -3.82
CA THR A 45 -2.06 4.66 -4.15
C THR A 45 -1.18 4.61 -5.42
N PHE A 46 -0.44 3.52 -5.62
CA PHE A 46 0.29 3.28 -6.88
C PHE A 46 -0.63 3.03 -8.06
N ALA A 47 -1.69 2.24 -7.88
CA ALA A 47 -2.70 2.04 -8.91
C ALA A 47 -3.31 3.38 -9.33
N PHE A 48 -3.75 4.19 -8.37
CA PHE A 48 -4.33 5.51 -8.66
C PHE A 48 -3.37 6.43 -9.43
N GLY A 49 -2.07 6.37 -9.11
CA GLY A 49 -1.04 7.08 -9.87
C GLY A 49 -0.83 6.57 -11.29
N ALA A 50 -0.86 5.26 -11.48
CA ALA A 50 -0.78 4.64 -12.79
C ALA A 50 -2.00 5.01 -13.66
N PHE A 51 -3.20 5.07 -13.07
CA PHE A 51 -4.41 5.51 -13.76
C PHE A 51 -4.28 6.95 -14.31
N TYR A 52 -3.81 7.89 -13.49
CA TYR A 52 -3.57 9.27 -13.96
C TYR A 52 -2.49 9.39 -15.03
N LYS A 53 -1.48 8.51 -14.99
CA LYS A 53 -0.42 8.45 -16.01
C LYS A 53 -0.82 7.64 -17.25
N ARG A 54 -2.07 7.16 -17.34
CA ARG A 54 -2.59 6.27 -18.40
C ARG A 54 -1.78 4.97 -18.57
N LEU A 55 -1.13 4.51 -17.51
CA LEU A 55 -0.38 3.24 -17.45
C LEU A 55 -1.31 2.12 -16.98
N TYR A 56 -2.22 1.69 -17.87
CA TYR A 56 -3.29 0.75 -17.51
C TYR A 56 -2.79 -0.62 -17.04
N HIS A 57 -1.68 -1.11 -17.58
CA HIS A 57 -1.08 -2.37 -17.11
C HIS A 57 -0.64 -2.27 -15.64
N SER A 58 0.09 -1.21 -15.28
CA SER A 58 0.52 -0.96 -13.90
C SER A 58 -0.65 -0.66 -12.95
N PHE A 59 -1.74 -0.07 -13.45
CA PHE A 59 -2.97 0.13 -12.69
C PHE A 59 -3.61 -1.19 -12.26
N VAL A 60 -3.80 -2.11 -13.21
CA VAL A 60 -4.37 -3.43 -12.93
C VAL A 60 -3.47 -4.21 -11.96
N LEU A 61 -2.15 -4.17 -12.16
CA LEU A 61 -1.19 -4.80 -11.24
C LEU A 61 -1.29 -4.23 -9.82
N GLY A 62 -1.36 -2.91 -9.66
CA GLY A 62 -1.49 -2.28 -8.35
C GLY A 62 -2.78 -2.67 -7.62
N ILE A 63 -3.90 -2.78 -8.34
CA ILE A 63 -5.16 -3.25 -7.77
C ILE A 63 -5.05 -4.73 -7.35
N MET A 64 -4.54 -5.59 -8.23
CA MET A 64 -4.39 -7.02 -7.94
C MET A 64 -3.50 -7.25 -6.71
N LEU A 65 -2.37 -6.55 -6.62
CA LEU A 65 -1.47 -6.63 -5.46
C LEU A 65 -2.14 -6.10 -4.19
N GLY A 66 -2.84 -4.96 -4.27
CA GLY A 66 -3.57 -4.41 -3.12
C GLY A 66 -4.58 -5.39 -2.53
N PHE A 67 -5.38 -6.06 -3.39
CA PHE A 67 -6.31 -7.10 -2.95
C PHE A 67 -5.61 -8.36 -2.43
N ALA A 68 -4.52 -8.79 -3.06
CA ALA A 68 -3.75 -9.94 -2.58
C ALA A 68 -3.25 -9.71 -1.14
N PHE A 69 -2.71 -8.52 -0.85
CA PHE A 69 -2.30 -8.17 0.50
C PHE A 69 -3.47 -8.11 1.48
N LEU A 70 -4.64 -7.59 1.09
CA LEU A 70 -5.83 -7.62 1.96
C LEU A 70 -6.26 -9.05 2.32
N ILE A 71 -6.23 -9.98 1.36
CA ILE A 71 -6.53 -11.40 1.60
C ILE A 71 -5.52 -11.99 2.59
N VAL A 72 -4.23 -11.75 2.37
CA VAL A 72 -3.18 -12.19 3.30
C VAL A 72 -3.40 -11.62 4.71
N GLY A 73 -3.78 -10.34 4.82
CA GLY A 73 -4.09 -9.70 6.09
C GLY A 73 -5.24 -10.39 6.82
N MET A 74 -6.32 -10.76 6.10
CA MET A 74 -7.43 -11.52 6.67
C MET A 74 -7.04 -12.92 7.11
N VAL A 75 -6.17 -13.60 6.35
CA VAL A 75 -5.66 -14.93 6.73
C VAL A 75 -4.81 -14.86 7.99
N LEU A 76 -4.01 -13.81 8.16
CA LEU A 76 -3.14 -13.61 9.33
C LEU A 76 -3.87 -13.19 10.61
N ILE A 77 -5.12 -12.72 10.53
CA ILE A 77 -5.97 -12.45 11.71
C ILE A 77 -6.45 -13.77 12.36
N LYS A 78 -6.42 -14.88 11.61
CA LYS A 78 -6.92 -16.18 12.02
C LYS A 78 -5.85 -17.01 12.71
#